data_AF-A0A512LBV9-F1
#
_entry.id   AF-A0A512LBV9-F1
#
_cell.length_a   1.000
_cell.length_b   1.000
_cell.length_c   1.000
_cell.angle_alpha   90.00
_cell.angle_beta   90.00
_cell.angle_gamma   90.00
#
_symmetry.space_group_name_H-M   'P 1'
#
loop_
_entity.id
_entity.type
_entity.pdbx_description
1 polymer ?
#
loop_
_entity_poly.entity_id
_entity_poly.type
_entity_poly.pdbx_seq_one_letter_code
_entity_poly.pdbx_strand_id
1 'polypeptide(L)' 'MLNCQEVTRLVSESQERSLTLREKMSLRTHVMMCSGCRNYEKNMMSLRLTARAFAKGADERVKK' A
#
# COMPACT_ATOMS: atom_id res chain seq x y z
N MET A 1 -10.73 11.61 13.24
CA MET A 1 -11.07 10.57 12.25
C MET A 1 -10.41 10.97 10.95
N LEU A 2 -9.52 10.15 10.40
CA LEU A 2 -8.94 10.42 9.09
C LEU A 2 -10.00 10.20 8.01
N ASN A 3 -10.02 11.05 6.99
CA ASN A 3 -10.84 10.83 5.81
C ASN A 3 -10.13 9.88 4.82
N CYS A 4 -10.85 9.40 3.82
CA CYS A 4 -10.32 8.46 2.83
C CYS A 4 -9.09 9.01 2.08
N GLN A 5 -9.04 10.32 1.79
CA GLN A 5 -7.88 10.94 1.11
C GLN A 5 -6.64 10.89 2.00
N GLU A 6 -6.75 11.28 3.28
CA GLU A 6 -5.64 11.23 4.22
C GLU A 6 -5.12 9.80 4.42
N VAL A 7 -6.02 8.83 4.46
CA VAL A 7 -5.69 7.40 4.54
C VAL A 7 -4.94 6.96 3.30
N THR A 8 -5.46 7.25 2.10
CA THR A 8 -4.76 6.88 0.85
C THR A 8 -3.38 7.53 0.76
N ARG A 9 -3.23 8.77 1.22
CA ARG A 9 -1.95 9.46 1.31
C ARG A 9 -1.00 8.75 2.27
N LEU A 10 -1.44 8.40 3.47
CA LEU A 10 -0.64 7.64 4.44
C LEU A 10 -0.24 6.25 3.91
N VAL A 11 -1.13 5.55 3.19
CA VAL A 11 -0.77 4.28 2.52
C VAL A 11 0.33 4.52 1.49
N SER A 12 0.25 5.58 0.69
CA SER A 12 1.31 5.93 -0.28
C SER A 12 2.62 6.25 0.41
N GLU A 13 2.59 7.11 1.43
CA GLU A 13 3.77 7.49 2.21
C GLU A 13 4.38 6.27 2.91
N SER A 14 3.60 5.27 3.31
CA SER A 14 4.11 4.02 3.90
C SER A 14 5.01 3.21 2.96
N GLN A 15 4.90 3.45 1.64
CA GLN A 15 5.76 2.81 0.63
C GLN A 15 7.12 3.51 0.55
N GLU A 16 7.21 4.80 0.84
CA GLU A 16 8.43 5.60 0.74
C GLU A 16 9.15 5.72 2.09
N ARG A 17 8.38 5.93 3.17
CA ARG A 17 8.86 6.09 4.54
C ARG A 17 8.18 5.12 5.50
N SER A 18 8.85 4.87 6.62
CA SER A 18 8.19 4.19 7.74
C SER A 18 7.21 5.15 8.42
N LEU A 19 5.95 4.73 8.54
CA LEU A 19 4.96 5.46 9.33
C LEU A 19 5.25 5.34 10.83
N THR A 20 4.93 6.40 11.57
CA THR A 20 4.92 6.38 13.04
C THR A 20 3.86 5.43 13.58
N LEU A 21 3.99 5.00 14.83
CA LEU A 21 3.02 4.10 15.47
C LEU A 21 1.60 4.70 15.50
N ARG A 22 1.48 6.02 15.71
CA ARG A 22 0.20 6.74 15.73
C ARG A 22 -0.47 6.77 14.37
N GLU A 23 0.31 7.01 13.31
CA GLU A 23 -0.18 6.98 11.91
C GLU A 23 -0.64 5.57 11.55
N LYS A 24 0.14 4.53 11.87
CA LYS A 24 -0.24 3.13 11.65
C LYS A 24 -1.54 2.75 12.33
N MET A 25 -1.72 3.17 13.58
CA MET A 25 -2.94 2.85 14.33
C MET A 25 -4.16 3.54 13.73
N SER A 26 -4.03 4.82 13.37
CA SER A 26 -5.10 5.61 12.75
C SER A 26 -5.45 5.11 11.34
N LEU A 27 -4.44 4.67 10.58
CA LEU A 27 -4.61 4.03 9.28
C LEU A 27 -5.40 2.72 9.41
N ARG A 28 -4.98 1.83 10.32
CA ARG A 28 -5.62 0.53 10.52
C ARG A 28 -7.07 0.66 10.98
N THR A 29 -7.38 1.58 11.89
CA THR A 29 -8.77 1.77 12.34
C THR A 29 -9.68 2.18 11.19
N HIS A 30 -9.25 3.10 10.32
CA HIS A 30 -10.03 3.49 9.16
C HIS A 30 -10.15 2.36 8.13
N VAL A 31 -9.05 1.68 7.81
CA VAL A 31 -9.01 0.58 6.83
C VAL A 31 -9.90 -0.60 7.27
N MET A 32 -10.04 -0.85 8.57
CA MET A 32 -10.97 -1.88 9.08
C MET A 32 -12.45 -1.50 8.86
N MET A 33 -12.78 -0.21 8.85
CA MET A 33 -14.15 0.29 8.68
C MET A 33 -14.50 0.64 7.23
N CYS A 34 -13.50 0.86 6.38
CA CYS A 34 -13.68 1.28 4.99
C CYS A 34 -13.10 0.23 4.02
N SER A 35 -13.99 -0.50 3.34
CA SER A 35 -13.64 -1.50 2.33
C SER A 35 -12.84 -0.91 1.16
N GLY A 36 -13.13 0.33 0.76
CA GLY A 36 -12.41 1.03 -0.31
C GLY A 36 -10.94 1.25 0.03
N CYS A 37 -10.66 1.81 1.21
CA CYS A 37 -9.29 2.00 1.68
C CYS A 37 -8.56 0.67 1.92
N ARG A 38 -9.27 -0.37 2.36
CA ARG A 38 -8.72 -1.73 2.48
C ARG A 38 -8.29 -2.32 1.14
N ASN A 39 -9.10 -2.13 0.10
CA ASN A 39 -8.74 -2.62 -1.23
C ASN A 39 -7.56 -1.83 -1.81
N TYR A 40 -7.54 -0.53 -1.59
CA TYR A 40 -6.44 0.34 -1.99
C TYR A 40 -5.10 -0.07 -1.35
N GLU A 41 -5.08 -0.31 -0.03
CA GLU A 41 -3.89 -0.79 0.69
C GLU A 41 -3.34 -2.09 0.08
N LYS A 42 -4.22 -3.05 -0.19
CA LYS A 42 -3.84 -4.32 -0.84
C LYS A 42 -3.28 -4.11 -2.24
N ASN A 43 -3.91 -3.27 -3.05
CA ASN A 43 -3.44 -2.97 -4.40
C ASN A 43 -2.05 -2.35 -4.37
N MET A 44 -1.80 -1.42 -3.45
CA MET A 44 -0.50 -0.77 -3.33
C MET A 44 0.61 -1.74 -2.95
N MET A 45 0.30 -2.69 -2.07
CA MET A 45 1.23 -3.76 -1.68
C MET A 45 1.54 -4.71 -2.85
N SER A 46 0.53 -5.12 -3.61
CA SER A 46 0.71 -5.93 -4.83
C SER A 46 1.55 -5.20 -5.86
N LEU A 47 1.25 -3.93 -6.15
CA LEU A 47 2.02 -3.10 -7.07
C LEU A 47 3.50 -3.01 -6.66
N ARG A 48 3.77 -2.80 -5.36
CA ARG A 48 5.15 -2.76 -4.83
C ARG A 48 5.86 -4.10 -4.96
N LEU A 49 5.17 -5.21 -4.73
CA LEU A 49 5.75 -6.54 -4.89
C LEU A 49 6.11 -6.80 -6.36
N THR A 50 5.19 -6.51 -7.28
CA THR A 50 5.41 -6.65 -8.73
C THR A 50 6.54 -5.76 -9.22
N ALA A 51 6.56 -4.49 -8.84
CA ALA A 51 7.62 -3.55 -9.20
C ALA A 51 9.00 -4.01 -8.69
N ARG A 52 9.06 -4.56 -7.47
CA ARG A 52 10.29 -5.15 -6.92
C ARG A 52 10.70 -6.42 -7.64
N ALA A 53 9.77 -7.28 -8.01
CA ALA A 53 10.05 -8.49 -8.79
C ALA A 53 10.60 -8.13 -10.17
N PHE A 54 9.98 -7.15 -10.84
CA PHE A 54 10.44 -6.62 -12.11
C PHE A 54 11.86 -6.02 -12.00
N ALA A 55 12.10 -5.17 -11.01
CA ALA A 55 13.42 -4.56 -10.77
C ALA A 55 14.52 -5.59 -10.43
N LYS A 56 14.14 -6.76 -9.86
CA LYS A 56 15.06 -7.87 -9.57
C LYS A 56 15.32 -8.78 -10.78
N GLY A 57 14.77 -8.48 -11.95
CA GLY A 57 15.00 -9.27 -13.17
C GLY A 57 14.17 -10.55 -13.25
N ALA A 58 13.04 -10.65 -12.54
CA ALA A 58 12.13 -11.78 -12.66
C ALA A 58 11.28 -11.76 -13.96
N ASP A 59 11.89 -11.37 -15.08
CA ASP A 59 11.33 -11.45 -16.44
C ASP A 59 12.10 -12.48 -17.27
N GLU A 60 12.19 -13.72 -16.78
CA GLU A 60 12.61 -14.88 -17.59
C GLU A 60 11.41 -15.69 -18.11
N ARG A 61 10.17 -15.20 -17.97
CA ARG A 61 8.96 -15.95 -18.40
C ARG A 61 7.96 -15.19 -19.28
N VAL A 62 8.41 -14.14 -19.98
CA VAL A 62 7.68 -13.57 -21.14
C VAL A 62 8.55 -13.63 -22.39
N LYS A 63 9.10 -14.81 -22.68
CA LYS A 63 9.47 -15.19 -24.05
C LYS A 63 8.68 -16.45 -24.39
N LYS A 64 7.48 -16.23 -24.93
CA LYS A 64 6.81 -17.18 -25.81
C LYS A 64 7.26 -16.88 -27.23
#